data_AF-A0AA39U0B0-F1
#
_entry.id   AF-A0AA39U0B0-F1
#
_cell.length_a   1.000
_cell.length_b   1.000
_cell.length_c   1.000
_cell.angle_alpha   90.00
_cell.angle_beta   90.00
_cell.angle_gamma   90.00
#
_symmetry.space_group_name_H-M   'P 1'
#
loop_
_entity.id
_entity.type
_entity.pdbx_description
1 polymer ?
#
loop_
_entity_poly.entity_id
_entity_poly.type
_entity_poly.pdbx_seq_one_letter_code
_entity_poly.pdbx_strand_id
1 'polypeptide(L)'
;MSPTKYGLPFFLEDKSGKLSGSEFIDIHERMRFSYRCTARDATHTAYMIFNPNASRRAIVALDFGPRNALGTISLGGVSIPMNKYLVRVPGRARARKFVASDSQEYIWSWRTKDNQEWTCTNAKGYLVAYYSLKVPGEPPYHGSSGCSLTVDEAYGHLAAECLASLMIMRHIAEFNL
;
A
#
# COMPACT_ATOMS: atom_id res chain seq x y z
N MET A 1 12.93 10.30 -16.46
CA MET A 1 12.85 11.69 -15.96
C MET A 1 12.68 11.62 -14.46
N SER A 2 13.59 12.20 -13.69
CA SER A 2 13.42 12.33 -12.25
C SER A 2 12.33 13.37 -11.98
N PRO A 3 11.29 13.08 -11.19
CA PRO A 3 10.29 14.07 -10.85
C PRO A 3 10.92 15.22 -10.07
N THR A 4 10.43 16.45 -10.28
CA THR A 4 10.80 17.63 -9.49
C THR A 4 10.61 17.34 -8.01
N LYS A 5 11.66 17.51 -7.21
CA LYS A 5 11.57 17.40 -5.74
C LYS A 5 11.07 18.72 -5.18
N TYR A 6 9.99 18.67 -4.41
CA TYR A 6 9.36 19.80 -3.74
C TYR A 6 9.73 19.89 -2.26
N GLY A 7 10.46 18.91 -1.73
CA GLY A 7 10.71 18.75 -0.29
C GLY A 7 9.47 18.33 0.49
N LEU A 8 8.43 17.81 -0.21
CA LEU A 8 7.13 17.49 0.36
C LEU A 8 6.77 16.02 0.10
N PRO A 9 6.33 15.28 1.14
CA PRO A 9 5.91 13.89 0.96
C PRO A 9 4.72 13.81 0.01
N PHE A 10 4.55 12.66 -0.66
CA PHE A 10 3.35 12.37 -1.44
C PHE A 10 2.22 12.01 -0.48
N PHE A 11 1.18 12.84 -0.41
CA PHE A 11 0.02 12.60 0.44
C PHE A 11 -1.09 12.03 -0.44
N LEU A 12 -1.10 10.69 -0.57
CA LEU A 12 -2.04 9.97 -1.42
C LEU A 12 -3.34 9.74 -0.66
N GLU A 13 -4.33 10.58 -0.93
CA GLU A 13 -5.67 10.47 -0.38
C GLU A 13 -6.35 9.18 -0.85
N ASP A 14 -6.74 8.31 0.09
CA ASP A 14 -7.56 7.12 -0.19
C ASP A 14 -9.02 7.54 -0.32
N LYS A 15 -9.57 7.52 -1.54
CA LYS A 15 -10.92 8.05 -1.78
C LYS A 15 -12.04 7.21 -1.15
N SER A 16 -11.82 5.92 -0.93
CA SER A 16 -12.87 5.00 -0.44
C SER A 16 -12.60 4.42 0.95
N GLY A 17 -11.33 4.27 1.34
CA GLY A 17 -10.90 3.59 2.55
C GLY A 17 -11.10 2.07 2.49
N LYS A 18 -11.54 1.50 1.36
CA LYS A 18 -11.98 0.09 1.26
C LYS A 18 -10.90 -0.82 0.66
N LEU A 19 -10.85 -2.06 1.16
CA LEU A 19 -10.04 -3.14 0.59
C LEU A 19 -10.55 -3.67 -0.75
N SER A 20 -11.79 -3.35 -1.14
CA SER A 20 -12.40 -3.81 -2.39
C SER A 20 -12.07 -2.94 -3.60
N GLY A 21 -11.39 -1.82 -3.41
CA GLY A 21 -11.00 -0.90 -4.47
C GLY A 21 -11.00 0.55 -4.00
N SER A 22 -10.05 1.33 -4.51
CA SER A 22 -9.96 2.77 -4.24
C SER A 22 -9.13 3.50 -5.29
N GLU A 23 -9.16 4.82 -5.23
CA GLU A 23 -8.19 5.69 -5.86
C GLU A 23 -7.33 6.35 -4.78
N PHE A 24 -6.06 6.55 -5.12
CA PHE A 24 -5.04 7.16 -4.28
C PHE A 24 -4.50 8.36 -5.03
N ILE A 25 -4.80 9.58 -4.58
CA ILE A 25 -4.50 10.81 -5.32
C ILE A 25 -3.66 11.73 -4.44
N ASP A 26 -2.48 12.12 -4.93
CA ASP A 26 -1.67 13.14 -4.27
C ASP A 26 -2.40 14.48 -4.24
N ILE A 27 -2.40 15.19 -3.11
CA ILE A 27 -3.07 16.50 -2.97
C ILE A 27 -2.49 17.58 -3.90
N HIS A 28 -1.26 17.40 -4.35
CA HIS A 28 -0.61 18.27 -5.34
C HIS A 28 -0.67 17.67 -6.75
N GLU A 29 -1.48 16.63 -6.95
CA GLU A 29 -1.68 15.92 -8.22
C GLU A 29 -0.40 15.35 -8.85
N ARG A 30 0.69 15.22 -8.08
CA ARG A 30 1.97 14.70 -8.58
C ARG A 30 1.93 13.20 -8.86
N MET A 31 1.02 12.49 -8.22
CA MET A 31 0.94 11.03 -8.29
C MET A 31 -0.50 10.56 -8.12
N ARG A 32 -0.87 9.54 -8.89
CA ARG A 32 -2.17 8.87 -8.78
C ARG A 32 -2.02 7.37 -8.97
N PHE A 33 -2.71 6.60 -8.14
CA PHE A 33 -2.90 5.17 -8.33
C PHE A 33 -4.38 4.82 -8.29
N SER A 34 -4.76 3.79 -9.06
CA SER A 34 -6.07 3.16 -8.95
C SER A 34 -5.89 1.71 -8.56
N TYR A 35 -6.48 1.31 -7.44
CA TYR A 35 -6.52 -0.05 -6.93
C TYR A 35 -7.91 -0.63 -7.22
N ARG A 36 -8.01 -1.64 -8.09
CA ARG A 36 -9.28 -2.15 -8.60
C ARG A 36 -9.36 -3.65 -8.51
N CYS A 37 -10.52 -4.17 -8.08
CA CYS A 37 -10.86 -5.57 -8.27
C CYS A 37 -11.06 -5.83 -9.77
N THR A 38 -10.29 -6.74 -10.35
CA THR A 38 -10.36 -7.06 -11.80
C THR A 38 -10.86 -8.47 -12.07
N ALA A 39 -10.78 -9.37 -11.09
CA ALA A 39 -11.41 -10.69 -11.14
C ALA A 39 -11.83 -11.11 -9.73
N ARG A 40 -12.96 -11.82 -9.62
CA ARG A 40 -13.44 -12.40 -8.37
C ARG A 40 -14.31 -13.61 -8.67
N ASP A 41 -13.91 -14.76 -8.13
CA ASP A 41 -14.71 -15.97 -8.14
C ASP A 41 -14.49 -16.80 -6.85
N ALA A 42 -14.97 -18.04 -6.84
CA ALA A 42 -14.87 -18.92 -5.68
C ALA A 42 -13.41 -19.35 -5.37
N THR A 43 -12.51 -19.27 -6.34
CA THR A 43 -11.13 -19.73 -6.26
C THR A 43 -10.16 -18.61 -5.92
N HIS A 44 -10.40 -17.38 -6.41
CA HIS A 44 -9.50 -16.28 -6.17
C HIS A 44 -10.15 -14.89 -6.30
N THR A 45 -9.45 -13.87 -5.81
CA THR A 45 -9.80 -12.46 -6.03
C THR A 45 -8.55 -11.70 -6.44
N ALA A 46 -8.55 -11.17 -7.65
CA ALA A 46 -7.45 -10.39 -8.20
C ALA A 46 -7.74 -8.89 -8.12
N TYR A 47 -6.77 -8.15 -7.60
CA TYR A 47 -6.73 -6.70 -7.62
C TYR A 47 -5.53 -6.21 -8.42
N MET A 48 -5.71 -5.15 -9.18
CA MET A 48 -4.63 -4.51 -9.95
C MET A 48 -4.44 -3.07 -9.50
N ILE A 49 -3.17 -2.65 -9.43
CA ILE A 49 -2.78 -1.25 -9.23
C ILE A 49 -2.35 -0.69 -10.59
N PHE A 50 -2.96 0.42 -10.97
CA PHE A 50 -2.63 1.17 -12.19
C PHE A 50 -2.08 2.53 -11.83
N ASN A 51 -1.11 3.02 -12.62
CA ASN A 51 -0.78 4.44 -12.67
C ASN A 51 -1.36 5.02 -13.97
N PRO A 52 -2.52 5.69 -13.90
CA PRO A 52 -3.22 6.18 -15.10
C PRO A 52 -2.40 7.19 -15.91
N ASN A 53 -1.42 7.86 -15.30
CA ASN A 53 -0.57 8.84 -15.96
C ASN A 53 0.59 8.19 -16.74
N ALA A 54 0.94 6.94 -16.45
CA ALA A 54 2.09 6.26 -17.04
C ALA A 54 1.71 5.21 -18.10
N SER A 55 0.69 4.39 -17.84
CA SER A 55 0.29 3.31 -18.75
C SER A 55 -1.13 2.83 -18.46
N ARG A 56 -1.77 2.23 -19.47
CA ARG A 56 -3.00 1.45 -19.28
C ARG A 56 -2.75 0.07 -18.68
N ARG A 57 -1.48 -0.37 -18.59
CA ARG A 57 -1.11 -1.65 -17.98
C ARG A 57 -1.03 -1.52 -16.46
N ALA A 58 -1.43 -2.58 -15.76
CA ALA A 58 -1.23 -2.68 -14.32
C ALA A 58 0.27 -2.70 -14.01
N ILE A 59 0.67 -1.99 -12.96
CA ILE A 59 2.04 -1.98 -12.44
C ILE A 59 2.24 -3.01 -11.33
N VAL A 60 1.15 -3.39 -10.65
CA VAL A 60 1.11 -4.47 -9.66
C VAL A 60 -0.17 -5.27 -9.85
N ALA A 61 -0.09 -6.58 -9.70
CA ALA A 61 -1.26 -7.44 -9.49
C ALA A 61 -1.16 -8.15 -8.12
N LEU A 62 -2.24 -8.14 -7.36
CA LEU A 62 -2.41 -8.86 -6.11
C LEU A 62 -3.48 -9.93 -6.33
N ASP A 63 -3.09 -11.19 -6.28
CA ASP A 63 -3.99 -12.32 -6.45
C ASP A 63 -4.17 -13.03 -5.11
N PHE A 64 -5.32 -12.84 -4.48
CA PHE A 64 -5.66 -13.47 -3.20
C PHE A 64 -6.35 -14.81 -3.46
N GLY A 65 -5.97 -15.81 -2.67
CA GLY A 65 -6.53 -17.16 -2.76
C GLY A 65 -7.95 -17.26 -2.20
N PRO A 66 -8.51 -18.48 -2.21
CA PRO A 66 -9.89 -18.71 -1.79
C PRO A 66 -10.07 -18.40 -0.31
N ARG A 67 -11.28 -17.97 0.09
CA ARG A 67 -11.61 -17.61 1.48
C ARG A 67 -10.65 -16.57 2.07
N ASN A 68 -10.28 -15.57 1.26
CA ASN A 68 -9.37 -14.47 1.64
C ASN A 68 -7.94 -14.93 1.97
N ALA A 69 -7.52 -16.14 1.58
CA ALA A 69 -6.14 -16.57 1.80
C ALA A 69 -5.13 -15.68 1.06
N LEU A 70 -3.91 -15.61 1.58
CA LEU A 70 -2.81 -15.02 0.83
C LEU A 70 -2.52 -15.83 -0.43
N GLY A 71 -2.29 -15.15 -1.55
CA GLY A 71 -1.86 -15.76 -2.80
C GLY A 71 -0.55 -15.17 -3.28
N THR A 72 -0.55 -14.49 -4.43
CA THR A 72 0.65 -13.97 -5.09
C THR A 72 0.61 -12.47 -5.34
N ILE A 73 1.77 -11.83 -5.30
CA ILE A 73 1.98 -10.47 -5.81
C ILE A 73 2.82 -10.56 -7.08
N SER A 74 2.42 -9.85 -8.12
CA SER A 74 3.20 -9.66 -9.34
C SER A 74 3.63 -8.20 -9.49
N LEU A 75 4.95 -7.96 -9.52
CA LEU A 75 5.58 -6.65 -9.70
C LEU A 75 6.70 -6.80 -10.74
N GLY A 76 6.77 -5.90 -11.74
CA GLY A 76 7.86 -5.92 -12.72
C GLY A 76 7.94 -7.22 -13.55
N GLY A 77 6.82 -7.93 -13.70
CA GLY A 77 6.76 -9.22 -14.41
C GLY A 77 7.18 -10.44 -13.56
N VAL A 78 7.57 -10.24 -12.30
CA VAL A 78 7.92 -11.32 -11.37
C VAL A 78 6.74 -11.58 -10.44
N SER A 79 6.33 -12.84 -10.31
CA SER A 79 5.29 -13.26 -9.37
C SER A 79 5.90 -13.96 -8.14
N ILE A 80 5.51 -13.52 -6.95
CA ILE A 80 6.05 -13.96 -5.67
C ILE A 80 4.88 -14.32 -4.74
N PRO A 81 4.92 -15.47 -4.04
CA PRO A 81 3.97 -15.75 -2.96
C PRO A 81 3.99 -14.64 -1.90
N MET A 82 2.82 -14.11 -1.52
CA MET A 82 2.73 -12.98 -0.59
C MET A 82 3.35 -13.28 0.79
N ASN A 83 3.34 -14.55 1.21
CA ASN A 83 3.99 -14.99 2.47
C ASN A 83 5.52 -15.00 2.39
N LYS A 84 6.10 -15.08 1.20
CA LYS A 84 7.55 -14.93 0.94
C LYS A 84 7.93 -13.48 0.72
N TYR A 85 7.04 -12.69 0.10
CA TYR A 85 7.23 -11.26 -0.10
C TYR A 85 7.15 -10.47 1.22
N LEU A 86 6.13 -10.73 2.05
CA LEU A 86 5.92 -10.10 3.36
C LEU A 86 6.14 -11.09 4.51
N VAL A 87 7.37 -11.12 4.99
CA VAL A 87 7.85 -12.04 6.03
C VAL A 87 7.53 -11.48 7.42
N ARG A 88 6.97 -12.31 8.31
CA ARG A 88 6.72 -11.90 9.70
C ARG A 88 8.01 -11.51 10.41
N VAL A 89 7.97 -10.43 11.20
CA VAL A 89 9.10 -10.02 12.05
C VAL A 89 8.95 -10.70 13.42
N PRO A 90 9.91 -11.54 13.85
CA PRO A 90 9.86 -12.18 15.17
C PRO A 90 9.79 -11.16 16.31
N GLY A 91 9.00 -11.45 17.33
CA GLY A 91 8.88 -10.59 18.52
C GLY A 91 8.11 -9.28 18.30
N ARG A 92 7.56 -9.01 17.11
CA ARG A 92 6.74 -7.82 16.83
C ARG A 92 5.37 -8.23 16.34
N ALA A 93 4.35 -7.99 17.17
CA ALA A 93 2.97 -8.26 16.82
C ALA A 93 2.56 -7.44 15.59
N ARG A 94 1.95 -8.10 14.59
CA ARG A 94 1.47 -7.47 13.34
C ARG A 94 2.54 -6.62 12.64
N ALA A 95 3.78 -7.11 12.60
CA ALA A 95 4.84 -6.51 11.80
C ALA A 95 5.33 -7.50 10.73
N ARG A 96 5.51 -7.00 9.51
CA ARG A 96 6.07 -7.77 8.39
C ARG A 96 7.07 -6.92 7.61
N LYS A 97 8.10 -7.58 7.10
CA LYS A 97 9.16 -6.98 6.31
C LYS A 97 9.15 -7.49 4.87
N PHE A 98 9.59 -6.65 3.95
CA PHE A 98 9.74 -6.99 2.53
C PHE A 98 11.01 -6.34 1.98
N VAL A 99 11.49 -6.86 0.86
CA VAL A 99 12.57 -6.27 0.07
C VAL A 99 11.94 -5.62 -1.16
N ALA A 100 12.18 -4.33 -1.37
CA ALA A 100 11.63 -3.58 -2.49
C ALA A 100 12.55 -3.67 -3.73
N SER A 101 12.12 -3.08 -4.84
CA SER A 101 12.87 -3.07 -6.10
C SER A 101 14.24 -2.40 -6.03
N ASP A 102 14.48 -1.53 -5.04
CA ASP A 102 15.78 -0.92 -4.75
C ASP A 102 16.72 -1.84 -3.95
N SER A 103 16.32 -3.10 -3.74
CA SER A 103 17.04 -4.12 -2.97
C SER A 103 17.23 -3.80 -1.48
N GLN A 104 16.47 -2.85 -0.93
CA GLN A 104 16.50 -2.52 0.50
C GLN A 104 15.34 -3.18 1.25
N GLU A 105 15.56 -3.40 2.55
CA GLU A 105 14.55 -3.97 3.45
C GLU A 105 13.71 -2.86 4.09
N TYR A 106 12.40 -3.11 4.12
CA TYR A 106 11.37 -2.23 4.66
C TYR A 106 10.45 -3.00 5.60
N ILE A 107 9.96 -2.34 6.65
CA ILE A 107 9.14 -2.95 7.70
C ILE A 107 7.86 -2.15 7.90
N TRP A 108 6.72 -2.81 7.70
CA TRP A 108 5.41 -2.32 8.14
C TRP A 108 5.14 -2.74 9.58
N SER A 109 4.73 -1.80 10.43
CA SER A 109 4.33 -2.01 11.82
C SER A 109 2.96 -1.41 12.11
N TRP A 110 2.14 -2.13 12.88
CA TRP A 110 0.78 -1.71 13.24
C TRP A 110 0.78 -0.77 14.45
N ARG A 111 0.19 0.42 14.31
CA ARG A 111 -0.10 1.38 15.40
C ARG A 111 1.06 1.63 16.36
N THR A 112 2.27 1.77 15.82
CA THR A 112 3.47 2.12 16.59
C THR A 112 3.64 3.61 16.82
N LYS A 113 2.85 4.45 16.14
CA LYS A 113 2.84 5.91 16.25
C LYS A 113 1.40 6.40 16.29
N ASP A 114 1.17 7.50 17.01
CA ASP A 114 -0.14 8.12 17.10
C ASP A 114 -0.65 8.52 15.71
N ASN A 115 -1.94 8.31 15.48
CA ASN A 115 -2.63 8.64 14.22
C ASN A 115 -2.09 7.92 12.97
N GLN A 116 -1.26 6.89 13.14
CA GLN A 116 -0.77 6.05 12.05
C GLN A 116 -1.23 4.61 12.30
N GLU A 117 -2.14 4.12 11.48
CA GLU A 117 -2.56 2.73 11.56
C GLU A 117 -1.43 1.80 11.14
N TRP A 118 -0.70 2.18 10.08
CA TRP A 118 0.49 1.47 9.61
C TRP A 118 1.64 2.44 9.44
N THR A 119 2.83 2.05 9.89
CA THR A 119 4.07 2.79 9.67
C THR A 119 5.08 1.90 8.93
N CYS A 120 5.63 2.39 7.83
CA CYS A 120 6.71 1.76 7.08
C CYS A 120 8.04 2.46 7.37
N THR A 121 9.05 1.69 7.73
CA THR A 121 10.41 2.20 7.95
C THR A 121 11.42 1.37 7.18
N ASN A 122 12.57 1.96 6.84
CA ASN A 122 13.71 1.20 6.33
C ASN A 122 14.48 0.52 7.48
N ALA A 123 15.52 -0.26 7.16
CA ALA A 123 16.34 -0.96 8.14
C ALA A 123 17.01 -0.05 9.21
N LYS A 124 17.19 1.25 8.91
CA LYS A 124 17.74 2.24 9.85
C LYS A 124 16.67 2.92 10.72
N GLY A 125 15.39 2.56 10.55
CA GLY A 125 14.26 3.15 11.28
C GLY A 125 13.78 4.49 10.72
N TYR A 126 14.30 4.94 9.56
CA TYR A 126 13.79 6.14 8.92
C TYR A 126 12.40 5.89 8.36
N LEU A 127 11.53 6.90 8.47
CA LEU A 127 10.18 6.85 7.93
C LEU A 127 10.23 6.81 6.39
N VAL A 128 9.47 5.88 5.82
CA VAL A 128 9.37 5.68 4.37
C VAL A 128 7.95 5.96 3.90
N ALA A 129 6.97 5.41 4.61
CA ALA A 129 5.57 5.65 4.37
C ALA A 129 4.75 5.43 5.64
N TYR A 130 3.52 5.93 5.68
CA TYR A 130 2.54 5.56 6.69
C TYR A 130 1.12 5.67 6.15
N TYR A 131 0.20 4.91 6.75
CA TYR A 131 -1.23 4.99 6.47
C TYR A 131 -1.97 5.54 7.68
N SER A 132 -2.73 6.60 7.48
CA SER A 132 -3.54 7.25 8.51
C SER A 132 -5.02 7.04 8.25
N LEU A 133 -5.77 6.83 9.33
CA LEU A 133 -7.23 6.84 9.28
C LEU A 133 -7.74 8.26 9.43
N LYS A 134 -8.97 8.48 8.97
CA LYS A 134 -9.74 9.67 9.30
C LYS A 134 -9.77 9.87 10.82
N VAL A 135 -9.60 11.12 11.28
CA VAL A 135 -9.62 11.44 12.70
C VAL A 135 -11.03 11.20 13.27
N PRO A 136 -11.15 10.50 14.42
CA PRO A 136 -12.44 10.31 15.07
C PRO A 136 -13.13 11.64 15.38
N GLY A 137 -14.43 11.74 15.07
CA GLY A 137 -15.23 12.94 15.33
C GLY A 137 -15.30 13.95 14.18
N GLU A 138 -14.46 13.81 13.15
CA GLU A 138 -14.56 14.67 11.97
C GLU A 138 -15.81 14.36 11.11
N PRO A 139 -16.40 15.37 10.44
CA PRO A 139 -17.56 15.18 9.58
C PRO A 139 -17.22 14.32 8.34
N PRO A 140 -18.19 13.67 7.69
CA PRO A 140 -17.96 13.01 6.41
C PRO A 140 -17.37 13.99 5.38
N TYR A 141 -16.33 13.55 4.68
CA TYR A 141 -15.70 14.33 3.63
C TYR A 141 -16.33 13.95 2.28
N HIS A 142 -16.83 14.94 1.55
CA HIS A 142 -17.47 14.66 0.27
C HIS A 142 -16.45 14.09 -0.74
N GLY A 143 -16.69 12.85 -1.19
CA GLY A 143 -15.81 12.16 -2.12
C GLY A 143 -14.48 11.69 -1.53
N SER A 144 -14.34 11.60 -0.20
CA SER A 144 -13.12 11.16 0.47
C SER A 144 -13.43 10.22 1.64
N SER A 145 -12.53 9.28 1.91
CA SER A 145 -12.61 8.49 3.15
C SER A 145 -12.00 9.21 4.36
N GLY A 146 -11.22 10.26 4.13
CA GLY A 146 -10.35 10.88 5.14
C GLY A 146 -9.12 10.05 5.51
N CYS A 147 -8.93 8.88 4.90
CA CYS A 147 -7.72 8.09 5.06
C CYS A 147 -6.67 8.50 4.01
N SER A 148 -5.39 8.29 4.31
CA SER A 148 -4.32 8.56 3.35
C SER A 148 -3.13 7.62 3.52
N LEU A 149 -2.47 7.33 2.39
CA LEU A 149 -1.12 6.79 2.36
C LEU A 149 -0.15 7.95 2.10
N THR A 150 0.70 8.24 3.08
CA THR A 150 1.76 9.23 2.93
C THR A 150 3.08 8.52 2.62
N VAL A 151 3.78 8.91 1.56
CA VAL A 151 5.10 8.38 1.18
C VAL A 151 6.11 9.52 1.21
N ASP A 152 7.22 9.35 1.91
CA ASP A 152 8.29 10.34 1.95
C ASP A 152 8.85 10.54 0.52
N GLU A 153 9.14 11.80 0.17
CA GLU A 153 9.50 12.16 -1.20
C GLU A 153 10.75 11.43 -1.70
N ALA A 154 11.71 11.13 -0.80
CA ALA A 154 12.91 10.38 -1.14
C ALA A 154 12.60 8.96 -1.63
N TYR A 155 11.44 8.41 -1.23
CA TYR A 155 10.97 7.07 -1.55
C TYR A 155 9.79 7.07 -2.54
N GLY A 156 9.53 8.18 -3.24
CA GLY A 156 8.44 8.26 -4.23
C GLY A 156 8.52 7.21 -5.33
N HIS A 157 9.72 6.75 -5.68
CA HIS A 157 9.95 5.66 -6.62
C HIS A 157 9.39 4.31 -6.14
N LEU A 158 9.20 4.12 -4.83
CA LEU A 158 8.64 2.92 -4.21
C LEU A 158 7.14 3.07 -3.89
N ALA A 159 6.49 4.18 -4.25
CA ALA A 159 5.12 4.46 -3.81
C ALA A 159 4.11 3.38 -4.22
N ALA A 160 4.27 2.79 -5.41
CA ALA A 160 3.42 1.67 -5.86
C ALA A 160 3.65 0.39 -5.04
N GLU A 161 4.90 0.10 -4.66
CA GLU A 161 5.26 -1.04 -3.81
C GLU A 161 4.80 -0.83 -2.36
N CYS A 162 4.87 0.42 -1.87
CA CYS A 162 4.31 0.83 -0.59
C CYS A 162 2.79 0.64 -0.57
N LEU A 163 2.08 1.06 -1.61
CA LEU A 163 0.64 0.81 -1.73
C LEU A 163 0.33 -0.69 -1.79
N ALA A 164 1.02 -1.45 -2.63
CA ALA A 164 0.81 -2.89 -2.76
C ALA A 164 1.02 -3.64 -1.44
N SER A 165 2.17 -3.41 -0.79
CA SER A 165 2.50 -4.02 0.50
C SER A 165 1.53 -3.58 1.60
N LEU A 166 1.12 -2.32 1.63
CA LEU A 166 0.08 -1.83 2.54
C LEU A 166 -1.26 -2.55 2.34
N MET A 167 -1.71 -2.73 1.10
CA MET A 167 -2.98 -3.41 0.83
C MET A 167 -2.94 -4.88 1.29
N ILE A 168 -1.82 -5.57 1.10
CA ILE A 168 -1.62 -6.91 1.65
C ILE A 168 -1.64 -6.88 3.19
N MET A 169 -0.96 -5.92 3.83
CA MET A 169 -0.95 -5.79 5.28
C MET A 169 -2.34 -5.52 5.87
N ARG A 170 -3.11 -4.63 5.25
CA ARG A 170 -4.50 -4.34 5.63
C ARG A 170 -5.39 -5.58 5.45
N HIS A 171 -5.23 -6.32 4.36
CA HIS A 171 -5.94 -7.59 4.13
C HIS A 171 -5.61 -8.63 5.21
N ILE A 172 -4.33 -8.76 5.57
CA ILE A 172 -3.88 -9.65 6.66
C ILE A 172 -4.53 -9.27 8.00
N ALA A 173 -4.63 -7.97 8.30
CA ALA A 173 -5.24 -7.50 9.53
C ALA A 173 -6.76 -7.72 9.57
N GLU A 174 -7.46 -7.50 8.45
CA GLU A 174 -8.91 -7.72 8.31
C GLU A 174 -9.29 -9.19 8.52
N PHE A 175 -8.51 -10.11 7.94
CA PHE A 175 -8.82 -11.54 7.95
C PHE A 175 -7.99 -12.37 8.95
N ASN A 176 -7.20 -11.73 9.80
CA ASN A 176 -6.37 -12.35 10.84
C ASN A 176 -5.40 -13.45 10.32
N LEU A 177 -4.52 -13.09 9.37
CA LEU A 177 -3.59 -14.02 8.67
C LEU A 177 -2.10 -13.97 9.09
#